data_AF-W3WKP2-F1
#
_entry.id   AF-W3WKP2-F1
#
_cell.length_a   1.000
_cell.length_b   1.000
_cell.length_c   1.000
_cell.angle_alpha   90.00
_cell.angle_beta   90.00
_cell.angle_gamma   90.00
#
_symmetry.space_group_name_H-M   'P 1'
#
loop_
_entity.id
_entity.type
_entity.pdbx_description
1 polymer ?
#
loop_
_entity_poly.entity_id
_entity_poly.type
_entity_poly.pdbx_seq_one_letter_code
_entity_poly.pdbx_strand_id
1 'polypeptide(L)'
;MTSVEDSQSETLTLKAQCHCGLASFAIDIPTSALPLRSSICSCNSCRRVTAQLFATHVAVPGNPLPDVSKWTSYNSSASLTRVFCPRCGCSVLCHGSTGAWFLCGGVLEGPIQGIQDRQALFANDSKDGGGYIWLPEKNGVGNVIQHHGDQRGSEMVDVEAMRRNFAAEMTTSSTQEPGQDDTLQASCHCGAFQCHITKPDPETPGPMTGRGKWWLAEDSRRYWAGLDACRSCRKVTGYEVNSWAYIPAFNFRNPDGTPLDPATHPALHHYSSSPGVHRDFCATCGASVFFRRESRDPQVWDIGAGLLRGRGARAEDWLQWNTLDFAEFALDPEFVSGIVEKMQSYKAAH
;
A
#
# COMPACT_ATOMS: atom_id res chain seq x y z
N MET A 1 24.95 -52.10 8.81
CA MET A 1 24.53 -50.87 9.50
C MET A 1 24.93 -49.72 8.61
N THR A 2 24.10 -49.39 7.64
CA THR A 2 24.26 -48.20 6.79
C THR A 2 23.81 -47.01 7.63
N SER A 3 24.76 -46.17 8.00
CA SER A 3 24.53 -44.86 8.60
C SER A 3 23.68 -44.05 7.62
N VAL A 4 22.44 -43.76 8.00
CA VAL A 4 21.63 -42.72 7.37
C VAL A 4 22.33 -41.42 7.74
N GLU A 5 23.10 -40.87 6.79
CA GLU A 5 23.58 -39.49 6.88
C GLU A 5 22.33 -38.61 6.88
N ASP A 6 22.06 -37.96 8.02
CA ASP A 6 21.09 -36.88 8.13
C ASP A 6 21.52 -35.80 7.12
N SER A 7 20.90 -35.79 5.95
CA SER A 7 21.04 -34.70 5.00
C SER A 7 20.39 -33.48 5.64
N GLN A 8 21.16 -32.64 6.33
CA GLN A 8 20.68 -31.35 6.80
C GLN A 8 20.15 -30.60 5.57
N SER A 9 18.83 -30.44 5.50
CA SER A 9 18.20 -29.69 4.42
C SER A 9 18.72 -28.27 4.49
N GLU A 10 19.34 -27.80 3.42
CA GLU A 10 19.86 -26.43 3.35
C GLU A 10 18.71 -25.43 3.51
N THR A 11 18.90 -24.41 4.35
CA THR A 11 17.89 -23.39 4.65
C THR A 11 18.42 -21.98 4.42
N LEU A 12 17.58 -21.12 3.88
CA LEU A 12 17.76 -19.68 3.83
C LEU A 12 17.04 -19.03 5.02
N THR A 13 17.77 -18.35 5.90
CA THR A 13 17.17 -17.58 7.00
C THR A 13 16.80 -16.18 6.54
N LEU A 14 15.50 -15.86 6.58
CA LEU A 14 14.97 -14.51 6.36
C LEU A 14 14.67 -13.84 7.71
N LYS A 15 14.89 -12.53 7.79
CA LYS A 15 14.51 -11.74 8.97
C LYS A 15 13.26 -10.91 8.66
N ALA A 16 12.35 -10.81 9.63
CA ALA A 16 11.18 -9.95 9.56
C ALA A 16 11.20 -8.97 10.74
N GLN A 17 11.00 -7.69 10.47
CA GLN A 17 11.00 -6.65 11.51
C GLN A 17 10.08 -5.48 11.14
N CYS A 18 9.40 -4.89 12.11
CA CYS A 18 8.67 -3.61 11.96
C CYS A 18 9.57 -2.43 12.36
N HIS A 19 9.12 -1.19 12.09
CA HIS A 19 9.90 0.01 12.38
C HIS A 19 10.35 0.11 13.85
N CYS A 20 9.46 -0.15 14.81
CA CYS A 20 9.77 -0.01 16.24
C CYS A 20 10.45 -1.24 16.87
N GLY A 21 10.65 -2.33 16.11
CA GLY A 21 11.26 -3.57 16.60
C GLY A 21 10.37 -4.49 17.43
N LEU A 22 9.14 -4.09 17.80
CA LEU A 22 8.23 -4.94 18.60
C LEU A 22 7.86 -6.24 17.89
N ALA A 23 7.64 -6.17 16.58
CA ALA A 23 7.70 -7.34 15.71
C ALA A 23 9.14 -7.45 15.17
N SER A 24 9.85 -8.49 15.60
CA SER A 24 11.18 -8.85 15.10
C SER A 24 11.39 -10.35 15.31
N PHE A 25 11.61 -11.10 14.23
CA PHE A 25 11.80 -12.55 14.27
C PHE A 25 12.52 -13.03 13.00
N ALA A 26 13.02 -14.27 13.03
CA ALA A 26 13.65 -14.94 11.91
C ALA A 26 12.82 -16.15 11.47
N ILE A 27 12.95 -16.53 10.21
CA ILE A 27 12.23 -17.63 9.60
C ILE A 27 13.20 -18.40 8.73
N ASP A 28 13.27 -19.71 8.92
CA ASP A 28 14.11 -20.59 8.12
C ASP A 28 13.30 -21.20 6.98
N ILE A 29 13.72 -20.93 5.75
CA ILE A 29 13.06 -21.38 4.54
C ILE A 29 13.89 -22.51 3.93
N PRO A 30 13.35 -23.73 3.73
CA PRO A 30 14.04 -24.76 2.96
C PRO A 30 14.37 -24.25 1.56
N THR A 31 15.62 -24.39 1.12
CA THR A 31 16.03 -23.91 -0.22
C THR A 31 15.24 -24.60 -1.34
N SER A 32 14.77 -25.83 -1.11
CA SER A 32 13.86 -26.57 -1.99
C SER A 32 12.48 -25.93 -2.19
N ALA A 33 12.09 -24.99 -1.33
CA ALA A 33 10.84 -24.24 -1.45
C ALA A 33 10.99 -22.93 -2.25
N LEU A 34 12.20 -22.62 -2.72
CA LEU A 34 12.45 -21.45 -3.57
C LEU A 34 12.10 -21.75 -5.05
N PRO A 35 11.57 -20.77 -5.80
CA PRO A 35 11.19 -19.43 -5.32
C PRO A 35 9.90 -19.44 -4.49
N LEU A 36 9.82 -18.52 -3.53
CA LEU A 36 8.65 -18.35 -2.67
C LEU A 36 7.47 -17.81 -3.46
N ARG A 37 6.31 -18.45 -3.31
CA ARG A 37 5.04 -17.93 -3.82
C ARG A 37 4.73 -16.59 -3.16
N SER A 38 4.63 -15.53 -3.97
CA SER A 38 4.36 -14.17 -3.50
C SER A 38 3.18 -13.55 -4.25
N SER A 39 2.45 -12.64 -3.61
CA SER A 39 1.28 -12.00 -4.22
C SER A 39 1.37 -10.49 -4.11
N ILE A 40 0.91 -9.82 -5.15
CA ILE A 40 0.61 -8.39 -5.16
C ILE A 40 -0.91 -8.33 -5.24
N CYS A 41 -1.59 -7.87 -4.18
CA CYS A 41 -3.05 -7.91 -4.10
C CYS A 41 -3.63 -6.49 -4.03
N SER A 42 -4.58 -6.19 -4.92
CA SER A 42 -5.26 -4.90 -5.05
C SER A 42 -6.77 -5.05 -4.85
N CYS A 43 -7.25 -6.12 -4.19
CA CYS A 43 -8.67 -6.20 -3.86
C CYS A 43 -9.10 -5.03 -2.96
N ASN A 44 -10.39 -4.70 -2.99
CA ASN A 44 -10.95 -3.61 -2.19
C ASN A 44 -10.64 -3.77 -0.70
N SER A 45 -10.69 -4.99 -0.17
CA SER A 45 -10.36 -5.25 1.23
C SER A 45 -8.89 -4.93 1.51
N CYS A 46 -7.95 -5.42 0.69
CA CYS A 46 -6.53 -5.11 0.82
C CYS A 46 -6.31 -3.59 0.78
N ARG A 47 -6.82 -2.89 -0.24
CA ARG A 47 -6.60 -1.43 -0.34
C ARG A 47 -7.07 -0.67 0.90
N ARG A 48 -8.25 -1.02 1.42
CA ARG A 48 -8.87 -0.34 2.56
C ARG A 48 -8.25 -0.71 3.90
N VAL A 49 -7.72 -1.93 4.04
CA VAL A 49 -7.04 -2.35 5.28
C VAL A 49 -5.62 -1.81 5.32
N THR A 50 -4.92 -1.78 4.20
CA THR A 50 -3.51 -1.39 4.17
C THR A 50 -3.30 0.10 3.90
N ALA A 51 -4.35 0.77 3.41
CA ALA A 51 -4.31 2.12 2.86
C ALA A 51 -3.44 2.26 1.59
N GLN A 52 -3.07 1.15 0.94
CA GLN A 52 -2.21 1.14 -0.24
C GLN A 52 -2.99 0.75 -1.50
N LEU A 53 -2.53 1.15 -2.69
CA LEU A 53 -3.12 0.69 -3.96
C LEU A 53 -2.97 -0.82 -4.17
N PHE A 54 -1.91 -1.41 -3.64
CA PHE A 54 -1.70 -2.85 -3.61
C PHE A 54 -0.89 -3.24 -2.37
N ALA A 55 -0.98 -4.51 -1.99
CA ALA A 55 -0.30 -5.07 -0.83
C ALA A 55 0.52 -6.31 -1.24
N THR A 56 1.81 -6.30 -0.93
CA THR A 56 2.71 -7.43 -1.20
C THR A 56 2.72 -8.43 -0.04
N HIS A 57 2.57 -9.72 -0.35
CA HIS A 57 2.58 -10.79 0.63
C HIS A 57 3.41 -11.98 0.16
N VAL A 58 4.22 -12.56 1.05
CA VAL A 58 5.09 -13.71 0.77
C VAL A 58 4.61 -14.92 1.56
N ALA A 59 4.28 -16.01 0.87
CA ALA A 59 3.89 -17.26 1.53
C ALA A 59 5.10 -17.86 2.25
N VAL A 60 4.89 -18.33 3.48
CA VAL A 60 5.94 -18.95 4.28
C VAL A 60 5.70 -20.47 4.36
N PRO A 61 6.44 -21.29 3.59
CA PRO A 61 6.25 -22.74 3.57
C PRO A 61 6.82 -23.40 4.83
N GLY A 62 6.16 -24.45 5.30
CA GLY A 62 6.69 -25.38 6.31
C GLY A 62 6.89 -24.83 7.72
N ASN A 63 6.71 -23.53 7.94
CA ASN A 63 6.94 -22.90 9.24
C ASN A 63 5.63 -22.74 10.03
N PRO A 64 5.66 -23.01 11.35
CA PRO A 64 4.54 -22.68 12.21
C PRO A 64 4.30 -21.16 12.22
N LEU A 65 3.04 -20.75 12.40
CA LEU A 65 2.72 -19.35 12.63
C LEU A 65 3.48 -18.87 13.88
N PRO A 66 4.19 -17.73 13.84
CA PRO A 66 4.83 -17.18 15.03
C PRO A 66 3.77 -16.82 16.09
N ASP A 67 4.19 -16.73 17.36
CA ASP A 67 3.33 -16.23 18.42
C ASP A 67 2.96 -14.76 18.15
N VAL A 68 1.70 -14.53 17.79
CA VAL A 68 1.14 -13.22 17.46
C VAL A 68 0.48 -12.53 18.65
N SER A 69 0.50 -13.11 19.86
CA SER A 69 -0.22 -12.60 21.03
C SER A 69 0.18 -11.19 21.46
N LYS A 70 1.39 -10.75 21.11
CA LYS A 70 1.92 -9.40 21.39
C LYS A 70 1.52 -8.36 20.34
N TRP A 71 0.85 -8.78 19.28
CA TRP A 71 0.44 -7.95 18.16
C TRP A 71 -1.09 -7.89 18.07
N THR A 72 -1.62 -6.95 17.30
CA THR A 72 -3.07 -6.78 17.16
C THR A 72 -3.58 -7.60 15.98
N SER A 73 -4.51 -8.51 16.26
CA SER A 73 -5.20 -9.30 15.24
C SER A 73 -6.51 -8.64 14.84
N TYR A 74 -6.76 -8.58 13.53
CA TYR A 74 -7.96 -8.05 12.92
C TYR A 74 -8.54 -9.03 11.90
N ASN A 75 -9.77 -9.47 12.13
CA ASN A 75 -10.51 -10.31 11.19
C ASN A 75 -11.03 -9.44 10.04
N SER A 76 -10.27 -9.39 8.94
CA SER A 76 -10.67 -8.66 7.74
C SER A 76 -11.75 -9.36 6.91
N SER A 77 -11.92 -10.67 7.12
CA SER A 77 -13.03 -11.47 6.62
C SER A 77 -13.22 -12.70 7.53
N ALA A 78 -14.22 -13.53 7.22
CA ALA A 78 -14.40 -14.81 7.90
C ALA A 78 -13.23 -15.80 7.70
N SER A 79 -12.40 -15.61 6.67
CA SER A 79 -11.33 -16.52 6.29
C SER A 79 -9.92 -15.94 6.41
N LEU A 80 -9.76 -14.65 6.72
CA LEU A 80 -8.47 -13.97 6.75
C LEU A 80 -8.32 -13.06 7.97
N THR A 81 -7.37 -13.43 8.83
CA THR A 81 -6.89 -12.59 9.94
C THR A 81 -5.64 -11.85 9.51
N ARG A 82 -5.57 -10.55 9.81
CA ARG A 82 -4.40 -9.70 9.58
C ARG A 82 -3.82 -9.30 10.92
N VAL A 83 -2.50 -9.26 11.01
CA VAL A 83 -1.80 -8.99 12.26
C VAL A 83 -0.85 -7.82 12.06
N PHE A 84 -0.96 -6.81 12.92
CA PHE A 84 -0.17 -5.60 12.85
C PHE A 84 0.42 -5.21 14.21
N CYS A 85 1.51 -4.45 14.18
CA CYS A 85 2.20 -3.97 15.37
C CYS A 85 1.38 -2.87 16.06
N PRO A 86 0.94 -3.03 17.32
CA PRO A 86 0.12 -2.04 18.03
C PRO A 86 0.86 -0.73 18.32
N ARG A 87 2.20 -0.74 18.25
CA ARG A 87 3.01 0.45 18.53
C ARG A 87 3.22 1.34 17.31
N CYS A 88 3.48 0.76 16.14
CA CYS A 88 3.86 1.52 14.94
C CYS A 88 2.91 1.34 13.76
N GLY A 89 1.85 0.53 13.89
CA GLY A 89 0.87 0.30 12.83
C GLY A 89 1.29 -0.68 11.73
N CYS A 90 2.55 -1.12 11.73
CA CYS A 90 3.09 -1.99 10.68
C CYS A 90 2.32 -3.30 10.54
N SER A 91 1.80 -3.56 9.35
CA SER A 91 1.25 -4.86 8.98
C SER A 91 2.41 -5.88 8.92
N VAL A 92 2.29 -6.96 9.69
CA VAL A 92 3.38 -7.94 9.85
C VAL A 92 3.11 -9.18 9.02
N LEU A 93 1.92 -9.77 9.19
CA LEU A 93 1.53 -10.99 8.51
C LEU A 93 0.00 -11.08 8.40
N CYS A 94 -0.47 -12.01 7.58
CA CYS A 94 -1.85 -12.48 7.59
C CYS A 94 -1.88 -14.00 7.63
N HIS A 95 -2.93 -14.57 8.20
CA HIS A 95 -3.13 -16.01 8.22
C HIS A 95 -4.59 -16.36 7.92
N GLY A 96 -4.75 -17.43 7.16
CA GLY A 96 -6.04 -17.98 6.79
C GLY A 96 -6.55 -18.99 7.82
N SER A 97 -7.84 -19.29 7.76
CA SER A 97 -8.46 -20.35 8.57
C SER A 97 -7.92 -21.76 8.26
N THR A 98 -7.28 -21.95 7.10
CA THR A 98 -6.66 -23.20 6.67
C THR A 98 -5.24 -23.43 7.22
N GLY A 99 -4.73 -22.51 8.05
CA GLY A 99 -3.38 -22.57 8.63
C GLY A 99 -2.27 -22.00 7.76
N ALA A 100 -2.54 -21.69 6.48
CA ALA A 100 -1.60 -20.97 5.64
C ALA A 100 -1.42 -19.52 6.12
N TRP A 101 -0.19 -19.03 6.11
CA TRP A 101 0.11 -17.65 6.49
C TRP A 101 1.14 -17.02 5.56
N PHE A 102 1.10 -15.68 5.51
CA PHE A 102 1.89 -14.87 4.61
C PHE A 102 2.48 -13.68 5.37
N LEU A 103 3.74 -13.38 5.14
CA LEU A 103 4.36 -12.14 5.60
C LEU A 103 3.94 -10.99 4.72
N CYS A 104 3.78 -9.80 5.30
CA CYS A 104 3.72 -8.58 4.52
C CYS A 104 5.13 -8.24 4.00
N GLY A 105 5.28 -7.96 2.71
CA GLY A 105 6.61 -7.87 2.06
C GLY A 105 7.53 -6.79 2.66
N GLY A 106 6.96 -5.72 3.23
CA GLY A 106 7.73 -4.63 3.81
C GLY A 106 8.39 -4.94 5.15
N VAL A 107 8.00 -6.00 5.87
CA VAL A 107 8.73 -6.38 7.10
C VAL A 107 10.01 -7.14 6.83
N LEU A 108 10.16 -7.75 5.65
CA LEU A 108 11.31 -8.57 5.29
C LEU A 108 12.62 -7.77 5.31
N GLU A 109 13.68 -8.46 5.68
CA GLU A 109 15.08 -8.03 5.66
C GLU A 109 15.94 -9.22 5.18
N GLY A 110 17.04 -8.92 4.50
CA GLY A 110 17.94 -9.91 3.93
C GLY A 110 17.86 -10.00 2.40
N PRO A 111 18.54 -10.98 1.77
CA PRO A 111 18.63 -11.10 0.32
C PRO A 111 17.31 -11.65 -0.24
N ILE A 112 16.36 -10.75 -0.51
CA ILE A 112 15.05 -11.12 -1.07
C ILE A 112 14.96 -10.99 -2.60
N GLN A 113 16.02 -10.49 -3.23
CA GLN A 113 16.13 -10.43 -4.69
C GLN A 113 16.25 -11.86 -5.24
N GLY A 114 15.59 -12.16 -6.35
CA GLY A 114 15.73 -13.48 -6.96
C GLY A 114 14.86 -14.58 -6.36
N ILE A 115 14.12 -14.36 -5.26
CA ILE A 115 13.47 -15.45 -4.50
C ILE A 115 11.95 -15.39 -4.42
N GLN A 116 11.29 -14.39 -5.04
CA GLN A 116 9.84 -14.22 -4.96
C GLN A 116 9.16 -14.35 -6.33
N ASP A 117 8.33 -15.39 -6.48
CA ASP A 117 7.39 -15.53 -7.60
C ASP A 117 6.13 -14.70 -7.35
N ARG A 118 6.27 -13.38 -7.59
CA ARG A 118 5.18 -12.41 -7.45
C ARG A 118 4.18 -12.57 -8.59
N GLN A 119 2.90 -12.67 -8.24
CA GLN A 119 1.78 -12.63 -9.18
C GLN A 119 0.71 -11.64 -8.68
N ALA A 120 0.05 -10.94 -9.59
CA ALA A 120 -0.95 -9.93 -9.26
C ALA A 120 -2.34 -10.57 -9.15
N LEU A 121 -3.04 -10.31 -8.04
CA LEU A 121 -4.31 -10.97 -7.69
C LEU A 121 -5.44 -9.96 -7.55
N PHE A 122 -6.67 -10.37 -7.86
CA PHE A 122 -7.89 -9.57 -7.70
C PHE A 122 -7.84 -8.26 -8.49
N ALA A 123 -7.39 -8.32 -9.74
CA ALA A 123 -7.32 -7.15 -10.61
C ALA A 123 -8.70 -6.53 -10.90
N ASN A 124 -9.76 -7.35 -11.00
CA ASN A 124 -11.12 -6.90 -11.29
C ASN A 124 -11.64 -5.88 -10.27
N ASP A 125 -11.22 -6.00 -9.00
CA ASP A 125 -11.60 -5.10 -7.91
C ASP A 125 -11.09 -3.67 -8.08
N SER A 126 -10.08 -3.45 -8.93
CA SER A 126 -9.55 -2.12 -9.21
C SER A 126 -10.38 -1.32 -10.21
N LYS A 127 -11.09 -2.01 -11.12
CA LYS A 127 -11.81 -1.45 -12.27
C LYS A 127 -10.90 -0.75 -13.28
N ASP A 128 -10.14 0.24 -12.84
CA ASP A 128 -9.24 1.05 -13.65
C ASP A 128 -7.85 0.43 -13.87
N GLY A 129 -7.60 -0.76 -13.33
CA GLY A 129 -6.29 -1.44 -13.31
C GLY A 129 -5.45 -1.12 -12.06
N GLY A 130 -5.88 -0.18 -11.21
CA GLY A 130 -5.22 0.18 -9.95
C GLY A 130 -3.74 0.50 -10.14
N GLY A 131 -2.92 0.11 -9.16
CA GLY A 131 -1.46 0.24 -9.28
C GLY A 131 -0.80 -0.83 -10.17
N TYR A 132 -1.58 -1.75 -10.77
CA TYR A 132 -1.03 -2.81 -11.61
C TYR A 132 -0.49 -2.32 -12.95
N ILE A 133 -1.00 -1.20 -13.43
CA ILE A 133 -0.49 -0.52 -14.64
C ILE A 133 0.99 -0.11 -14.49
N TRP A 134 1.49 -0.02 -13.25
CA TRP A 134 2.89 0.31 -12.96
C TRP A 134 3.73 -0.90 -12.54
N LEU A 135 3.19 -2.11 -12.56
CA LEU A 135 4.02 -3.27 -12.24
C LEU A 135 4.99 -3.60 -13.38
N PRO A 136 6.21 -4.08 -13.07
CA PRO A 136 7.11 -4.60 -14.09
C PRO A 136 6.48 -5.80 -14.81
N GLU A 137 6.92 -6.04 -16.04
CA GLU A 137 6.46 -7.20 -16.81
C GLU A 137 6.88 -8.52 -16.16
N LYS A 138 8.08 -8.56 -15.58
CA LYS A 138 8.65 -9.74 -14.93
C LYS A 138 8.77 -9.54 -13.42
N ASN A 139 8.61 -10.62 -12.67
CA ASN A 139 8.86 -10.64 -11.24
C ASN A 139 10.34 -10.88 -10.94
N GLY A 140 10.69 -10.86 -9.65
CA GLY A 140 12.05 -10.99 -9.18
C GLY A 140 12.72 -12.33 -9.49
N VAL A 141 12.02 -13.33 -10.05
CA VAL A 141 12.60 -14.61 -10.50
C VAL A 141 12.63 -14.72 -12.04
N GLY A 142 12.29 -13.65 -12.76
CA GLY A 142 12.30 -13.59 -14.22
C GLY A 142 11.03 -14.09 -14.92
N ASN A 143 10.02 -14.54 -14.17
CA ASN A 143 8.73 -14.96 -14.73
C ASN A 143 7.84 -13.75 -15.00
N VAL A 144 6.95 -13.85 -15.99
CA VAL A 144 5.95 -12.80 -16.25
C VAL A 144 5.00 -12.66 -15.04
N ILE A 145 4.70 -11.42 -14.65
CA ILE A 145 3.64 -11.13 -13.67
C ILE A 145 2.29 -11.31 -14.36
N GLN A 146 1.65 -12.42 -14.03
CA GLN A 146 0.29 -12.75 -14.34
C GLN A 146 -0.66 -11.88 -13.49
N HIS A 147 -1.51 -11.11 -14.16
CA HIS A 147 -2.64 -10.37 -13.59
C HIS A 147 -3.91 -11.23 -13.54
N HIS A 148 -4.12 -11.91 -12.44
CA HIS A 148 -5.33 -12.68 -12.20
C HIS A 148 -6.51 -11.75 -11.86
N GLY A 149 -7.64 -11.94 -12.54
CA GLY A 149 -8.88 -11.20 -12.27
C GLY A 149 -9.33 -11.33 -10.82
N ASP A 150 -9.16 -12.52 -10.23
CA ASP A 150 -9.51 -12.86 -8.85
C ASP A 150 -8.32 -13.56 -8.13
N GLN A 151 -8.54 -14.72 -7.53
CA GLN A 151 -7.50 -15.50 -6.87
C GLN A 151 -6.47 -16.07 -7.87
N ARG A 152 -5.30 -16.48 -7.36
CA ARG A 152 -4.25 -17.08 -8.19
C ARG A 152 -4.80 -18.27 -8.98
N GLY A 153 -4.53 -18.30 -10.29
CA GLY A 153 -4.99 -19.31 -11.21
C GLY A 153 -6.38 -19.05 -11.80
N SER A 154 -7.03 -17.94 -11.44
CA SER A 154 -8.21 -17.45 -12.16
C SER A 154 -7.84 -16.97 -13.57
N GLU A 155 -8.88 -16.63 -14.35
CA GLU A 155 -8.74 -15.94 -15.63
C GLU A 155 -7.83 -14.71 -15.52
N MET A 156 -7.03 -14.53 -16.56
CA MET A 156 -6.06 -13.45 -16.71
C MET A 156 -6.75 -12.23 -17.30
N VAL A 157 -6.37 -11.04 -16.84
CA VAL A 157 -6.89 -9.78 -17.36
C VAL A 157 -5.79 -8.92 -17.96
N ASP A 158 -6.15 -8.13 -18.97
CA ASP A 158 -5.31 -7.08 -19.54
C ASP A 158 -5.59 -5.77 -18.79
N VAL A 159 -4.65 -5.38 -17.93
CA VAL A 159 -4.76 -4.16 -17.10
C VAL A 159 -4.76 -2.87 -17.91
N GLU A 160 -4.14 -2.84 -19.10
CA GLU A 160 -4.20 -1.69 -20.00
C GLU A 160 -5.54 -1.60 -20.73
N ALA A 161 -6.13 -2.74 -21.10
CA ALA A 161 -7.50 -2.77 -21.60
C ALA A 161 -8.50 -2.32 -20.52
N MET A 162 -8.34 -2.78 -19.27
CA MET A 162 -9.16 -2.32 -18.13
C MET A 162 -9.11 -0.80 -17.98
N ARG A 163 -7.89 -0.21 -17.99
CA ARG A 163 -7.69 1.24 -17.92
C ARG A 163 -8.41 1.99 -19.05
N ARG A 164 -8.24 1.54 -20.30
CA ARG A 164 -8.88 2.18 -21.48
C ARG A 164 -10.41 2.09 -21.42
N ASN A 165 -10.94 0.93 -21.06
CA ASN A 165 -12.38 0.72 -20.93
C ASN A 165 -12.96 1.62 -19.83
N PHE A 166 -12.28 1.69 -18.67
CA PHE A 166 -12.69 2.56 -17.58
C PHE A 166 -12.69 4.04 -17.99
N ALA A 167 -11.66 4.52 -18.69
CA ALA A 167 -11.61 5.90 -19.18
C ALA A 167 -12.75 6.21 -20.18
N ALA A 168 -13.10 5.26 -21.05
CA ALA A 168 -14.23 5.39 -21.96
C ALA A 168 -15.58 5.47 -21.21
N GLU A 169 -15.79 4.60 -20.22
CA GLU A 169 -16.99 4.61 -19.35
C GLU A 169 -17.14 5.92 -18.57
N MET A 170 -16.02 6.49 -18.08
CA MET A 170 -16.04 7.77 -17.38
C MET A 170 -16.42 8.94 -18.29
N THR A 171 -16.05 8.86 -19.57
CA THR A 171 -16.39 9.88 -20.57
C THR A 171 -17.88 9.84 -20.93
N THR A 172 -18.47 8.65 -21.03
CA THR A 172 -19.89 8.48 -21.37
C THR A 172 -20.84 8.75 -20.20
N SER A 173 -20.37 8.58 -18.95
CA SER A 173 -21.18 8.74 -17.73
C SER A 173 -21.23 10.18 -17.19
N SER A 174 -20.70 11.18 -17.90
CA SER A 174 -20.58 12.57 -17.41
C SER A 174 -21.87 13.40 -17.39
N THR A 175 -23.05 12.76 -17.43
CA THR A 175 -24.37 13.42 -17.35
C THR A 175 -24.82 13.78 -15.92
N GLN A 176 -23.93 13.74 -14.91
CA GLN A 176 -24.27 14.17 -13.55
C GLN A 176 -24.30 15.70 -13.42
N GLU A 177 -25.33 16.21 -12.75
CA GLU A 177 -25.53 17.64 -12.53
C GLU A 177 -24.37 18.29 -11.74
N PRO A 178 -24.04 19.57 -12.01
CA PRO A 178 -23.05 20.30 -11.24
C PRO A 178 -23.46 20.39 -9.77
N GLY A 179 -22.66 19.81 -8.85
CA GLY A 179 -22.81 19.99 -7.40
C GLY A 179 -22.90 18.72 -6.54
N GLN A 180 -22.86 17.51 -7.14
CA GLN A 180 -23.01 16.25 -6.37
C GLN A 180 -21.67 15.62 -5.90
N ASP A 181 -20.51 16.18 -6.28
CA ASP A 181 -19.19 15.57 -6.05
C ASP A 181 -18.14 16.59 -5.56
N ASP A 182 -18.53 17.46 -4.63
CA ASP A 182 -17.66 18.52 -4.09
C ASP A 182 -16.62 18.01 -3.07
N THR A 183 -16.74 16.75 -2.63
CA THR A 183 -15.84 16.13 -1.66
C THR A 183 -15.50 14.68 -1.99
N LEU A 184 -14.24 14.31 -1.82
CA LEU A 184 -13.76 12.93 -1.88
C LEU A 184 -13.85 12.27 -0.52
N GLN A 185 -14.55 11.14 -0.42
CA GLN A 185 -14.59 10.36 0.82
C GLN A 185 -13.33 9.52 0.99
N ALA A 186 -12.87 9.36 2.23
CA ALA A 186 -11.87 8.38 2.62
C ALA A 186 -12.35 7.55 3.81
N SER A 187 -12.09 6.24 3.79
CA SER A 187 -12.45 5.35 4.90
C SER A 187 -11.50 4.16 4.98
N CYS A 188 -11.15 3.77 6.22
CA CYS A 188 -10.47 2.50 6.47
C CYS A 188 -11.44 1.31 6.31
N HIS A 189 -10.91 0.09 6.35
CA HIS A 189 -11.70 -1.13 6.16
C HIS A 189 -12.79 -1.34 7.20
N CYS A 190 -12.49 -1.09 8.48
CA CYS A 190 -13.47 -1.27 9.56
C CYS A 190 -14.45 -0.09 9.69
N GLY A 191 -14.24 1.01 8.96
CA GLY A 191 -15.08 2.20 9.01
C GLY A 191 -14.90 3.07 10.26
N ALA A 192 -13.99 2.73 11.18
CA ALA A 192 -13.75 3.54 12.38
C ALA A 192 -13.08 4.89 12.07
N PHE A 193 -12.26 4.95 11.02
CA PHE A 193 -11.75 6.20 10.48
C PHE A 193 -12.48 6.53 9.17
N GLN A 194 -13.05 7.73 9.11
CA GLN A 194 -13.70 8.29 7.93
C GLN A 194 -13.42 9.80 7.86
N CYS A 195 -13.23 10.34 6.67
CA CYS A 195 -13.18 11.78 6.45
C CYS A 195 -13.65 12.15 5.04
N HIS A 196 -13.90 13.45 4.85
CA HIS A 196 -14.14 14.06 3.56
C HIS A 196 -12.97 14.99 3.21
N ILE A 197 -12.63 15.05 1.93
CA ILE A 197 -11.56 15.85 1.36
C ILE A 197 -12.20 16.82 0.37
N THR A 198 -12.02 18.13 0.57
CA THR A 198 -12.50 19.14 -0.40
C THR A 198 -11.57 19.26 -1.60
N LYS A 199 -12.01 19.94 -2.66
CA LYS A 199 -11.14 20.27 -3.81
C LYS A 199 -9.93 21.15 -3.41
N PRO A 200 -8.83 21.12 -4.18
CA PRO A 200 -7.68 21.99 -3.98
C PRO A 200 -8.09 23.47 -4.03
N ASP A 201 -7.44 24.30 -3.20
CA ASP A 201 -7.46 25.76 -3.35
C ASP A 201 -6.12 26.19 -3.99
N PRO A 202 -6.09 26.58 -5.28
CA PRO A 202 -4.87 26.95 -5.98
C PRO A 202 -4.12 28.12 -5.36
N GLU A 203 -4.73 28.94 -4.50
CA GLU A 203 -4.06 30.07 -3.83
C GLU A 203 -3.24 29.64 -2.61
N THR A 204 -3.48 28.43 -2.09
CA THR A 204 -2.69 27.88 -0.98
C THR A 204 -1.20 27.84 -1.35
N PRO A 205 -0.29 28.32 -0.49
CA PRO A 205 1.15 28.28 -0.76
C PRO A 205 1.75 26.86 -0.66
N GLY A 206 2.96 26.71 -1.18
CA GLY A 206 3.73 25.48 -0.99
C GLY A 206 4.16 25.29 0.47
N PRO A 207 4.18 24.06 1.00
CA PRO A 207 4.44 23.79 2.42
C PRO A 207 5.92 23.92 2.82
N MET A 208 6.79 24.25 1.87
CA MET A 208 8.22 24.43 2.07
C MET A 208 8.74 25.51 1.12
N THR A 209 9.42 26.51 1.66
CA THR A 209 10.04 27.60 0.90
C THR A 209 10.94 27.05 -0.21
N GLY A 210 10.77 27.55 -1.44
CA GLY A 210 11.58 27.16 -2.60
C GLY A 210 11.25 25.81 -3.22
N ARG A 211 10.24 25.06 -2.72
CA ARG A 211 9.84 23.74 -3.25
C ARG A 211 8.49 23.73 -3.96
N GLY A 212 7.83 24.88 -4.07
CA GLY A 212 6.56 25.03 -4.76
C GLY A 212 5.41 24.21 -4.14
N LYS A 213 4.32 24.09 -4.90
CA LYS A 213 3.09 23.39 -4.49
C LYS A 213 3.13 21.93 -4.94
N TRP A 214 4.02 21.13 -4.35
CA TRP A 214 4.14 19.70 -4.70
C TRP A 214 2.91 18.85 -4.34
N TRP A 215 1.90 19.44 -3.69
CA TRP A 215 0.59 18.83 -3.44
C TRP A 215 -0.46 19.16 -4.51
N LEU A 216 -0.24 20.18 -5.36
CA LEU A 216 -1.18 20.64 -6.38
C LEU A 216 -0.75 20.19 -7.77
N ALA A 217 -1.63 19.48 -8.47
CA ALA A 217 -1.40 18.99 -9.82
C ALA A 217 -1.26 20.12 -10.86
N GLU A 218 -0.72 19.80 -12.04
CA GLU A 218 -0.44 20.77 -13.10
C GLU A 218 -1.70 21.49 -13.61
N ASP A 219 -2.84 20.82 -13.58
CA ASP A 219 -4.15 21.38 -13.95
C ASP A 219 -4.77 22.30 -12.88
N SER A 220 -4.13 22.43 -11.71
CA SER A 220 -4.62 23.19 -10.55
C SER A 220 -6.01 22.76 -10.03
N ARG A 221 -6.49 21.56 -10.40
CA ARG A 221 -7.81 21.02 -10.02
C ARG A 221 -7.71 19.73 -9.21
N ARG A 222 -6.59 19.03 -9.31
CA ARG A 222 -6.32 17.76 -8.62
C ARG A 222 -5.16 17.90 -7.63
N TYR A 223 -5.08 16.95 -6.70
CA TYR A 223 -3.93 16.78 -5.83
C TYR A 223 -2.87 15.92 -6.53
N TRP A 224 -1.60 16.14 -6.20
CA TRP A 224 -0.56 15.18 -6.56
C TRP A 224 -0.66 13.92 -5.69
N ALA A 225 -0.34 12.78 -6.31
CA ALA A 225 -0.15 11.50 -5.66
C ALA A 225 1.13 10.83 -6.18
N GLY A 226 1.73 9.99 -5.35
CA GLY A 226 2.99 9.33 -5.66
C GLY A 226 3.13 7.99 -4.95
N LEU A 227 4.14 7.24 -5.38
CA LEU A 227 4.60 6.04 -4.71
C LEU A 227 5.86 6.36 -3.87
N ASP A 228 6.10 5.59 -2.81
CA ASP A 228 7.25 5.75 -1.91
C ASP A 228 7.82 4.37 -1.54
N ALA A 229 9.10 4.16 -1.82
CA ALA A 229 9.85 2.95 -1.47
C ALA A 229 10.87 3.17 -0.35
N CYS A 230 10.77 4.28 0.40
CA CYS A 230 11.70 4.57 1.47
C CYS A 230 11.60 3.54 2.59
N ARG A 231 12.75 3.27 3.23
CA ARG A 231 12.84 2.28 4.32
C ARG A 231 11.86 2.57 5.46
N SER A 232 11.66 3.83 5.82
CA SER A 232 10.80 4.17 6.95
C SER A 232 9.32 3.90 6.66
N CYS A 233 8.81 4.30 5.49
CA CYS A 233 7.45 4.01 5.04
C CYS A 233 7.26 2.50 4.96
N ARG A 234 8.18 1.78 4.30
CA ARG A 234 8.15 0.31 4.20
C ARG A 234 8.00 -0.39 5.56
N LYS A 235 8.77 0.04 6.56
CA LYS A 235 8.79 -0.60 7.89
C LYS A 235 7.64 -0.14 8.80
N VAL A 236 7.01 0.98 8.51
CA VAL A 236 5.84 1.49 9.26
C VAL A 236 4.54 0.95 8.71
N THR A 237 4.41 0.77 7.39
CA THR A 237 3.17 0.25 6.78
C THR A 237 3.19 -1.27 6.68
N GLY A 238 4.38 -1.86 6.50
CA GLY A 238 4.55 -3.29 6.22
C GLY A 238 4.58 -3.65 4.75
N TYR A 239 4.67 -2.67 3.82
CA TYR A 239 4.63 -2.92 2.37
C TYR A 239 5.80 -2.28 1.63
N GLU A 240 6.29 -2.95 0.59
CA GLU A 240 7.50 -2.56 -0.16
C GLU A 240 7.37 -1.21 -0.87
N VAL A 241 6.17 -0.92 -1.38
CA VAL A 241 5.84 0.33 -2.06
C VAL A 241 4.56 0.88 -1.45
N ASN A 242 4.56 2.17 -1.14
CA ASN A 242 3.46 2.86 -0.48
C ASN A 242 2.87 3.89 -1.42
N SER A 243 1.56 4.10 -1.37
CA SER A 243 0.85 5.03 -2.25
C SER A 243 0.21 6.14 -1.43
N TRP A 244 0.63 7.38 -1.70
CA TRP A 244 0.24 8.57 -0.95
C TRP A 244 -0.45 9.60 -1.84
N ALA A 245 -1.49 10.24 -1.32
CA ALA A 245 -2.04 11.49 -1.86
C ALA A 245 -1.68 12.65 -0.94
N TYR A 246 -1.24 13.76 -1.53
CA TYR A 246 -0.68 14.91 -0.81
C TYR A 246 -1.72 16.02 -0.69
N ILE A 247 -2.19 16.29 0.53
CA ILE A 247 -3.37 17.16 0.73
C ILE A 247 -3.11 18.14 1.88
N PRO A 248 -3.34 19.45 1.68
CA PRO A 248 -3.27 20.41 2.79
C PRO A 248 -4.22 20.05 3.94
N ALA A 249 -3.76 20.21 5.17
CA ALA A 249 -4.48 19.78 6.38
C ALA A 249 -5.90 20.36 6.46
N PHE A 250 -6.06 21.63 6.08
CA PHE A 250 -7.34 22.31 6.12
C PHE A 250 -8.31 21.89 5.00
N ASN A 251 -7.96 20.95 4.12
CA ASN A 251 -8.90 20.34 3.18
C ASN A 251 -9.57 19.08 3.74
N PHE A 252 -9.13 18.58 4.90
CA PHE A 252 -9.76 17.45 5.56
C PHE A 252 -10.90 17.88 6.49
N ARG A 253 -12.02 17.16 6.41
CA ARG A 253 -13.21 17.35 7.23
C ARG A 253 -13.64 16.03 7.85
N ASN A 254 -14.12 16.07 9.09
CA ASN A 254 -14.88 14.97 9.66
C ASN A 254 -16.18 14.74 8.86
N PRO A 255 -16.84 13.58 9.00
CA PRO A 255 -18.12 13.32 8.34
C PRO A 255 -19.22 14.35 8.65
N ASP A 256 -19.16 15.00 9.82
CA ASP A 256 -20.07 16.07 10.23
C ASP A 256 -19.73 17.47 9.66
N GLY A 257 -18.67 17.57 8.85
CA GLY A 257 -18.22 18.80 8.22
C GLY A 257 -17.28 19.67 9.08
N THR A 258 -16.95 19.28 10.31
CA THR A 258 -15.96 19.99 11.13
C THR A 258 -14.53 19.74 10.63
N PRO A 259 -13.56 20.63 10.89
CA PRO A 259 -12.15 20.38 10.56
C PRO A 259 -11.64 19.09 11.21
N LEU A 260 -10.96 18.24 10.43
CA LEU A 260 -10.33 17.03 10.95
C LEU A 260 -9.04 17.39 11.71
N ASP A 261 -8.90 16.87 12.93
CA ASP A 261 -7.62 16.82 13.64
C ASP A 261 -7.24 15.35 13.90
N PRO A 262 -6.24 14.80 13.18
CA PRO A 262 -5.78 13.45 13.39
C PRO A 262 -5.34 13.19 14.83
N ALA A 263 -4.70 14.16 15.50
CA ALA A 263 -4.11 13.97 16.83
C ALA A 263 -5.14 13.72 17.94
N THR A 264 -6.40 14.07 17.70
CA THR A 264 -7.52 13.88 18.64
C THR A 264 -8.57 12.90 18.12
N HIS A 265 -8.36 12.32 16.93
CA HIS A 265 -9.34 11.42 16.32
C HIS A 265 -9.41 10.08 17.06
N PRO A 266 -10.59 9.65 17.56
CA PRO A 266 -10.70 8.53 18.50
C PRO A 266 -10.30 7.16 17.92
N ALA A 267 -10.37 7.00 16.60
CA ALA A 267 -9.99 5.76 15.93
C ALA A 267 -8.49 5.65 15.58
N LEU A 268 -7.70 6.72 15.74
CA LEU A 268 -6.31 6.75 15.32
C LEU A 268 -5.36 6.55 16.50
N HIS A 269 -4.34 5.70 16.30
CA HIS A 269 -3.14 5.69 17.11
C HIS A 269 -2.03 6.50 16.41
N HIS A 270 -1.17 7.11 17.23
CA HIS A 270 -0.08 7.97 16.77
C HIS A 270 1.27 7.34 17.09
N TYR A 271 2.14 7.28 16.08
CA TYR A 271 3.50 6.80 16.24
C TYR A 271 4.50 7.83 15.69
N SER A 272 5.43 8.27 16.53
CA SER A 272 6.55 9.08 16.09
C SER A 272 7.64 8.17 15.49
N SER A 273 7.82 8.19 14.17
CA SER A 273 8.89 7.43 13.52
C SER A 273 10.26 8.12 13.64
N SER A 274 10.26 9.44 13.80
CA SER A 274 11.42 10.27 14.12
C SER A 274 10.94 11.63 14.67
N PRO A 275 11.82 12.47 15.26
CA PRO A 275 11.41 13.77 15.77
C PRO A 275 10.66 14.60 14.72
N GLY A 276 9.47 15.10 15.08
CA GLY A 276 8.61 15.90 14.20
C GLY A 276 7.96 15.14 13.04
N VAL A 277 8.02 13.80 13.04
CA VAL A 277 7.42 12.94 12.02
C VAL A 277 6.45 11.96 12.68
N HIS A 278 5.18 12.07 12.31
CA HIS A 278 4.07 11.31 12.87
C HIS A 278 3.47 10.37 11.83
N ARG A 279 3.10 9.17 12.29
CA ARG A 279 2.47 8.10 11.53
C ARG A 279 1.17 7.76 12.25
N ASP A 280 0.04 8.00 11.60
CA ASP A 280 -1.27 7.76 12.19
C ASP A 280 -1.92 6.54 11.54
N PHE A 281 -2.41 5.61 12.35
CA PHE A 281 -3.03 4.38 11.85
C PHE A 281 -4.29 4.02 12.62
N CYS A 282 -5.21 3.33 11.96
CA CYS A 282 -6.45 2.90 12.59
C CYS A 282 -6.17 1.84 13.68
N ALA A 283 -6.61 2.12 14.90
CA ALA A 283 -6.44 1.25 16.06
C ALA A 283 -7.08 -0.14 15.90
N THR A 284 -8.14 -0.23 15.11
CA THR A 284 -8.92 -1.46 14.92
C THR A 284 -8.36 -2.33 13.79
N CYS A 285 -8.14 -1.75 12.61
CA CYS A 285 -7.77 -2.54 11.42
C CYS A 285 -6.31 -2.37 10.96
N GLY A 286 -5.53 -1.48 11.58
CA GLY A 286 -4.12 -1.26 11.26
C GLY A 286 -3.86 -0.43 9.99
N ALA A 287 -4.90 0.16 9.38
CA ALA A 287 -4.73 0.97 8.17
C ALA A 287 -3.82 2.16 8.44
N SER A 288 -2.74 2.31 7.66
CA SER A 288 -1.80 3.42 7.76
C SER A 288 -2.40 4.67 7.13
N VAL A 289 -3.08 5.48 7.93
CA VAL A 289 -3.92 6.58 7.46
C VAL A 289 -3.10 7.76 7.00
N PHE A 290 -2.28 8.32 7.89
CA PHE A 290 -1.54 9.56 7.61
C PHE A 290 -0.04 9.42 7.87
N PHE A 291 0.72 10.14 7.05
CA PHE A 291 2.03 10.67 7.42
C PHE A 291 1.94 12.18 7.58
N ARG A 292 2.47 12.68 8.71
CA ARG A 292 2.52 14.12 9.00
C ARG A 292 3.94 14.52 9.42
N ARG A 293 4.33 15.71 9.01
CA ARG A 293 5.63 16.30 9.34
C ARG A 293 5.44 17.73 9.81
N GLU A 294 5.93 18.03 11.01
CA GLU A 294 5.76 19.35 11.66
C GLU A 294 6.46 20.47 10.88
N SER A 295 7.55 20.15 10.18
CA SER A 295 8.31 21.13 9.40
C SER A 295 7.64 21.59 8.10
N ARG A 296 6.39 21.18 7.83
CA ARG A 296 5.60 21.61 6.66
C ARG A 296 4.70 22.77 7.08
N ASP A 297 4.83 23.92 6.41
CA ASP A 297 4.00 25.11 6.67
C ASP A 297 3.60 25.79 5.33
N PRO A 298 2.30 25.77 4.94
CA PRO A 298 1.18 25.15 5.64
C PRO A 298 1.33 23.63 5.78
N GLN A 299 0.63 23.05 6.74
CA GLN A 299 0.61 21.59 6.91
C GLN A 299 0.02 20.91 5.66
N VAL A 300 0.77 19.95 5.12
CA VAL A 300 0.31 19.00 4.10
C VAL A 300 0.48 17.60 4.68
N TRP A 301 -0.59 16.81 4.67
CA TRP A 301 -0.62 15.45 5.15
C TRP A 301 -0.67 14.50 3.96
N ASP A 302 0.04 13.39 4.10
CA ASP A 302 0.04 12.36 3.09
C ASP A 302 -0.96 11.30 3.57
N ILE A 303 -2.07 11.12 2.84
CA ILE A 303 -3.08 10.11 3.15
C ILE A 303 -2.87 8.87 2.28
N GLY A 304 -2.99 7.68 2.87
CA GLY A 304 -2.86 6.44 2.12
C GLY A 304 -3.96 6.30 1.05
N ALA A 305 -3.55 6.25 -0.22
CA ALA A 305 -4.46 6.34 -1.36
C ALA A 305 -5.49 5.19 -1.44
N GLY A 306 -5.19 4.03 -0.86
CA GLY A 306 -6.13 2.90 -0.79
C GLY A 306 -7.38 3.17 0.09
N LEU A 307 -7.38 4.27 0.86
CA LEU A 307 -8.52 4.70 1.66
C LEU A 307 -9.54 5.53 0.88
N LEU A 308 -9.14 6.09 -0.27
CA LEU A 308 -9.97 7.02 -1.03
C LEU A 308 -11.14 6.28 -1.71
N ARG A 309 -12.24 7.00 -1.93
CA ARG A 309 -13.45 6.53 -2.60
C ARG A 309 -13.72 7.37 -3.85
N GLY A 310 -12.70 7.53 -4.68
CA GLY A 310 -12.82 8.18 -5.98
C GLY A 310 -13.32 7.23 -7.06
N ARG A 311 -13.32 7.72 -8.29
CA ARG A 311 -13.64 6.88 -9.45
C ARG A 311 -12.44 5.99 -9.78
N GLY A 312 -12.65 4.68 -9.66
CA GLY A 312 -11.58 3.68 -9.81
C GLY A 312 -10.69 3.61 -8.57
N ALA A 313 -9.71 2.70 -8.58
CA ALA A 313 -8.78 2.55 -7.47
C ALA A 313 -7.75 3.68 -7.40
N ARG A 314 -7.39 4.29 -8.54
CA ARG A 314 -6.43 5.39 -8.62
C ARG A 314 -7.04 6.77 -8.37
N ALA A 315 -8.37 6.90 -8.36
CA ALA A 315 -9.08 8.18 -8.12
C ALA A 315 -8.55 9.35 -8.98
N GLU A 316 -8.34 9.11 -10.27
CA GLU A 316 -7.67 10.04 -11.20
C GLU A 316 -8.46 11.34 -11.48
N ASP A 317 -9.72 11.38 -11.07
CA ASP A 317 -10.58 12.57 -11.05
C ASP A 317 -10.28 13.52 -9.88
N TRP A 318 -9.52 13.05 -8.90
CA TRP A 318 -9.04 13.82 -7.76
C TRP A 318 -7.52 13.90 -7.69
N LEU A 319 -6.83 12.90 -8.26
CA LEU A 319 -5.39 12.73 -8.16
C LEU A 319 -4.70 12.76 -9.52
N GLN A 320 -3.52 13.35 -9.58
CA GLN A 320 -2.55 13.15 -10.66
C GLN A 320 -1.37 12.36 -10.11
N TRP A 321 -1.03 11.23 -10.74
CA TRP A 321 0.06 10.34 -10.30
C TRP A 321 1.39 10.73 -10.96
N ASN A 322 2.46 10.89 -10.19
CA ASN A 322 3.75 11.41 -10.71
C ASN A 322 4.86 10.35 -10.80
N THR A 323 5.42 10.00 -9.64
CA THR A 323 6.71 9.36 -9.48
C THR A 323 6.65 8.34 -8.34
N LEU A 324 7.67 7.49 -8.31
CA LEU A 324 8.04 6.74 -7.13
C LEU A 324 9.27 7.41 -6.52
N ASP A 325 9.13 7.87 -5.28
CA ASP A 325 10.19 8.51 -4.51
C ASP A 325 11.00 7.46 -3.72
N PHE A 326 12.28 7.78 -3.46
CA PHE A 326 13.18 7.00 -2.60
C PHE A 326 13.44 5.57 -3.07
N ALA A 327 13.46 5.34 -4.40
CA ALA A 327 13.73 4.05 -5.02
C ALA A 327 15.09 3.45 -4.59
N GLU A 328 16.08 4.28 -4.27
CA GLU A 328 17.40 3.88 -3.80
C GLU A 328 17.39 3.15 -2.46
N PHE A 329 16.28 3.20 -1.71
CA PHE A 329 16.09 2.49 -0.44
C PHE A 329 15.23 1.22 -0.57
N ALA A 330 14.90 0.83 -1.81
CA ALA A 330 14.09 -0.35 -2.10
C ALA A 330 14.71 -1.62 -1.50
N LEU A 331 13.85 -2.46 -0.93
CA LEU A 331 14.26 -3.79 -0.46
C LEU A 331 14.56 -4.74 -1.63
N ASP A 332 13.82 -4.61 -2.72
CA ASP A 332 14.01 -5.31 -3.99
C ASP A 332 14.23 -4.27 -5.10
N PRO A 333 15.49 -3.88 -5.39
CA PRO A 333 15.79 -2.80 -6.33
C PRO A 333 15.31 -3.08 -7.75
N GLU A 334 15.34 -4.33 -8.21
CA GLU A 334 14.86 -4.70 -9.56
C GLU A 334 13.35 -4.52 -9.67
N PHE A 335 12.60 -5.01 -8.68
CA PHE A 335 11.15 -4.85 -8.65
C PHE A 335 10.75 -3.36 -8.63
N VAL A 336 11.39 -2.55 -7.79
CA VAL A 336 11.08 -1.11 -7.69
C VAL A 336 11.54 -0.32 -8.92
N SER A 337 12.69 -0.64 -9.50
CA SER A 337 13.16 0.03 -10.72
C SER A 337 12.21 -0.19 -11.89
N GLY A 338 11.67 -1.41 -12.05
CA GLY A 338 10.65 -1.68 -13.05
C GLY A 338 9.35 -0.89 -12.83
N ILE A 339 8.98 -0.60 -11.57
CA ILE A 339 7.86 0.31 -11.26
C ILE A 339 8.17 1.74 -11.69
N VAL A 340 9.37 2.24 -11.41
CA VAL A 340 9.83 3.58 -11.81
C VAL A 340 9.73 3.74 -13.34
N GLU A 341 10.23 2.77 -14.11
CA GLU A 341 10.17 2.79 -15.58
C GLU A 341 8.74 2.85 -16.11
N LYS A 342 7.82 2.07 -15.52
CA LYS A 342 6.41 2.08 -15.90
C LYS A 342 5.71 3.37 -15.52
N MET A 343 6.01 3.96 -14.35
CA MET A 343 5.47 5.27 -13.96
C MET A 343 5.96 6.38 -14.90
N GLN A 344 7.24 6.36 -15.28
CA GLN A 344 7.79 7.33 -16.25
C GLN A 344 7.11 7.20 -17.62
N SER A 345 6.89 5.96 -18.09
CA SER A 345 6.17 5.69 -19.34
C SER A 345 4.72 6.16 -19.27
N TYR A 346 4.05 5.90 -18.14
CA TYR A 346 2.69 6.37 -17.89
C TYR A 346 2.61 7.90 -17.93
N LYS A 347 3.53 8.61 -17.26
CA LYS A 347 3.59 10.08 -17.25
C LYS A 347 3.90 10.66 -18.63
N ALA A 348 4.73 10.02 -19.44
CA ALA A 348 5.02 10.50 -20.79
C ALA A 348 3.80 10.43 -21.73
N ALA A 349 2.84 9.56 -21.41
CA ALA A 349 1.65 9.32 -22.22
C ALA A 349 0.41 10.12 -21.78
N HIS A 350 0.42 10.77 -20.61
CA HIS A 350 -0.76 11.40 -20.00
C HIS A 350 -0.40 12.70 -19.28
#